data_AF-A0A1C3JEG9-F1
#
_entry.id   AF-A0A1C3JEG9-F1
#
_cell.length_a   1.000
_cell.length_b   1.000
_cell.length_c   1.000
_cell.angle_alpha   90.00
_cell.angle_beta   90.00
_cell.angle_gamma   90.00
#
_symmetry.space_group_name_H-M   'P 1'
#
loop_
_entity.id
_entity.type
_entity.pdbx_description
1 polymer ?
#
loop_
_entity_poly.entity_id
_entity_poly.type
_entity_poly.pdbx_seq_one_letter_code
_entity_poly.pdbx_strand_id
1 'polypeptide(L)'
;MNFRDPNLILVKRYRGGKCSHYQVSAVTRSEITLKDIEHGGHFSFATGQLESHIQKGRLAAVTKDTLPETVFVNPVGKKAKSQKTNRELEYEKVMERRYAYVRGVLDSDVPAYTEKRLVPWLTAFSETIDDANPPSWRTLAEWVSVYVKSGWQKKVLKPAHARKGNRTQYLDDEVERLLLMVVRDHSLKQIRVNYTQAHNDFLERVKKLNKQRSKQGLELVKASSYRTTVNRFQR
;
A
#
# COMPACT_ATOMS: atom_id res chain seq x y z
N MET A 1 21.35 24.29 31.72
CA MET A 1 20.22 24.75 30.88
C MET A 1 18.96 24.03 31.35
N ASN A 2 17.77 24.66 31.32
CA ASN A 2 16.53 23.98 31.77
C ASN A 2 15.83 23.25 30.61
N PHE A 3 16.15 21.97 30.40
CA PHE A 3 15.51 21.15 29.36
C PHE A 3 14.05 20.79 29.63
N ARG A 4 13.53 21.11 30.82
CA ARG A 4 12.10 20.94 31.14
C ARG A 4 11.25 22.14 30.77
N ASP A 5 11.87 23.22 30.27
CA ASP A 5 11.14 24.38 29.79
C ASP A 5 10.39 24.03 28.50
N PRO A 6 9.04 24.07 28.49
CA PRO A 6 8.25 23.76 27.30
C PRO A 6 8.45 24.77 26.15
N ASN A 7 8.97 25.97 26.45
CA ASN A 7 9.24 27.02 25.47
C ASN A 7 10.64 26.93 24.86
N LEU A 8 11.48 26.00 25.31
CA LEU A 8 12.81 25.78 24.79
C LEU A 8 12.77 25.04 23.44
N ILE A 9 13.25 25.71 22.39
CA ILE A 9 13.47 25.12 21.07
C ILE A 9 14.98 25.08 20.79
N LEU A 10 15.46 23.94 20.30
CA LEU A 10 16.82 23.79 19.82
C LEU A 10 16.84 23.89 18.30
N VAL A 11 17.71 24.75 17.77
CA VAL A 11 17.83 25.01 16.33
C VAL A 11 19.17 24.51 15.84
N LYS A 12 19.15 23.65 14.83
CA LYS A 12 20.36 23.22 14.11
C LYS A 12 20.41 23.90 12.76
N ARG A 13 21.47 24.67 12.51
CA ARG A 13 21.71 25.32 11.22
C ARG A 13 22.61 24.46 10.34
N TYR A 14 22.21 24.26 9.10
CA TYR A 14 22.97 23.52 8.09
C TYR A 14 23.65 24.47 7.11
N ARG A 15 24.63 23.94 6.38
CA ARG A 15 25.25 24.66 5.25
C ARG A 15 24.18 24.92 4.18
N GLY A 16 24.10 26.16 3.70
CA GLY A 16 23.08 26.58 2.72
C GLY A 16 21.82 27.20 3.32
N GLY A 17 21.86 27.70 4.56
CA GLY A 17 20.79 28.52 5.15
C GLY A 17 19.57 27.74 5.67
N LYS A 18 19.53 26.43 5.49
CA LYS A 18 18.49 25.56 6.06
C LYS A 18 18.68 25.41 7.57
N CYS A 19 17.59 25.32 8.31
CA CYS A 19 17.60 25.01 9.74
C CYS A 19 16.56 23.93 10.05
N SER A 20 16.78 23.19 11.13
CA SER A 20 15.78 22.28 11.70
C SER A 20 15.54 22.67 13.15
N HIS A 21 14.27 22.58 13.55
CA HIS A 21 13.80 22.97 14.88
C HIS A 21 13.42 21.73 15.68
N TYR A 22 13.89 21.66 16.92
CA TYR A 22 13.70 20.53 17.81
C TYR A 22 13.11 20.99 19.14
N GLN A 23 12.05 20.33 19.60
CA GLN A 23 11.48 20.55 20.93
C GLN A 23 11.86 19.40 21.85
N VAL A 24 12.15 19.69 23.11
CA VAL A 24 12.35 18.63 24.10
C VAL A 24 11.02 17.91 24.35
N SER A 25 10.98 16.60 24.10
CA SER A 25 9.78 15.78 24.29
C SER A 25 9.79 14.98 25.58
N ALA A 26 10.97 14.60 26.08
CA ALA A 26 11.14 13.89 27.33
C ALA A 26 12.52 14.15 27.94
N VAL A 27 12.59 14.16 29.27
CA VAL A 27 13.83 14.30 30.04
C VAL A 27 13.85 13.22 31.11
N THR A 28 14.84 12.33 31.06
CA THR A 28 15.11 11.33 32.10
C THR A 28 16.31 11.78 32.95
N ARG A 29 16.82 10.90 33.83
CA ARG A 29 18.00 11.22 34.65
C ARG A 29 19.30 11.33 33.84
N SER A 30 19.41 10.62 32.72
CA SER A 30 20.65 10.52 31.93
C SER A 30 20.48 10.91 30.46
N GLU A 31 19.24 10.98 29.96
CA GLU A 31 18.95 11.21 28.56
C GLU A 31 17.87 12.28 28.34
N ILE A 32 17.99 12.96 27.21
CA ILE A 32 17.04 13.95 26.72
C ILE A 32 16.59 13.48 25.34
N THR A 33 15.27 13.37 25.16
CA THR A 33 14.65 13.09 23.86
C THR A 33 14.17 14.40 23.25
N LEU A 34 14.62 14.64 22.02
CA LEU A 34 14.21 15.74 21.17
C LEU A 34 13.25 15.22 20.11
N LYS A 35 12.21 16.00 19.82
CA LYS A 35 11.30 15.80 18.70
C LYS A 35 11.55 16.88 17.65
N ASP A 36 11.79 16.45 16.42
CA ASP A 36 11.84 17.32 15.24
C ASP A 36 10.44 17.87 14.96
N ILE A 37 10.33 19.20 14.95
CA ILE A 37 9.06 19.90 14.75
C ILE A 37 8.62 19.81 13.29
N GLU A 38 9.56 19.75 12.34
CA GLU A 38 9.30 19.76 10.90
C GLU A 38 9.03 18.36 10.36
N HIS A 39 9.78 17.36 10.84
CA HIS A 39 9.74 16.00 10.28
C HIS A 39 9.21 14.93 11.25
N GLY A 40 8.97 15.27 12.52
CA GLY A 40 8.40 14.35 13.51
C GLY A 40 9.32 13.24 14.00
N GLY A 41 10.60 13.26 13.60
CA GLY A 41 11.62 12.33 14.10
C GLY A 41 11.89 12.54 15.59
N HIS A 42 12.33 11.47 16.27
CA HIS A 42 12.74 11.53 17.68
C HIS A 42 14.22 11.16 17.80
N PHE A 43 14.95 11.92 18.60
CA PHE A 43 16.38 11.75 18.81
C PHE A 43 16.67 11.78 20.30
N SER A 44 17.26 10.71 20.83
CA SER A 44 17.70 10.65 22.22
C SER A 44 19.20 10.91 22.31
N PHE A 45 19.59 11.76 23.26
CA PHE A 45 20.98 12.08 23.54
C PHE A 45 21.25 11.97 25.04
N ALA A 46 22.45 11.55 25.41
CA ALA A 46 22.90 11.72 26.79
C ALA A 46 22.91 13.22 27.15
N THR A 47 22.51 13.57 28.37
CA THR A 47 22.37 14.98 28.78
C THR A 47 23.66 15.79 28.56
N GLY A 48 24.81 15.26 28.98
CA GLY A 48 26.10 15.94 28.78
C GLY A 48 26.51 16.07 27.30
N GLN A 49 26.09 15.15 26.43
CA GLN A 49 26.34 15.24 24.99
C GLN A 49 25.54 16.39 24.37
N LEU A 50 24.27 16.52 24.75
CA LEU A 50 23.41 17.58 24.23
C LEU A 50 23.88 18.96 24.70
N GLU A 51 24.24 19.08 25.97
CA GLU A 51 24.84 20.31 26.51
C GLU A 51 26.14 20.67 25.79
N SER A 52 27.00 19.68 25.49
CA SER A 52 28.22 19.90 24.70
C SER A 52 27.91 20.42 23.29
N HIS A 53 26.87 19.93 22.63
CA HIS A 53 26.46 20.42 21.31
C HIS A 53 25.99 21.86 21.34
N ILE A 54 25.34 22.28 22.43
CA ILE A 54 24.90 23.66 22.62
C ILE A 54 26.09 24.58 22.92
N GLN A 55 26.96 24.19 23.85
CA GLN A 55 28.16 24.96 24.20
C GLN A 55 29.11 25.12 23.01
N LYS A 56 29.24 24.11 22.16
CA LYS A 56 30.06 24.14 20.94
C LYS A 56 29.38 24.86 19.76
N GLY A 57 28.20 25.45 19.95
CA GLY A 57 27.45 26.17 18.92
C GLY A 57 26.92 25.31 17.78
N ARG A 58 26.85 23.97 17.95
CA ARG A 58 26.23 23.06 16.97
C ARG A 58 24.71 23.13 17.02
N LEU A 59 24.16 23.46 18.18
CA LEU A 59 22.75 23.71 18.44
C LEU A 59 22.61 25.07 19.12
N ALA A 60 21.67 25.89 18.65
CA ALA A 60 21.30 27.13 19.32
C ALA A 60 20.02 26.90 20.13
N ALA A 61 19.99 27.38 21.37
CA ALA A 61 18.77 27.41 22.18
C ALA A 61 18.02 28.71 21.94
N VAL A 62 16.74 28.60 21.62
CA VAL A 62 15.87 29.68 21.20
C VAL A 62 14.52 29.52 21.91
N THR A 63 13.84 30.61 22.23
CA THR A 63 12.49 30.57 22.83
C THR A 63 11.42 30.52 21.76
N LYS A 64 10.32 29.81 22.04
CA LYS A 64 9.17 29.65 21.14
C LYS A 64 8.68 30.98 20.54
N ASP A 65 8.69 32.06 21.31
CA ASP A 65 8.15 33.37 20.92
C ASP A 65 8.96 34.08 19.83
N THR A 66 10.21 33.63 19.60
CA THR A 66 11.10 34.22 18.58
C THR A 66 11.02 33.50 17.23
N LEU A 67 10.22 32.42 17.12
CA LEU A 67 10.02 31.67 15.89
C LEU A 67 8.67 32.04 15.26
N PRO A 68 8.60 32.25 13.93
CA PRO A 68 7.34 32.52 13.26
C PRO A 68 6.38 31.33 13.43
N GLU A 69 5.09 31.61 13.64
CA GLU A 69 4.05 30.60 13.87
C GLU A 69 4.01 29.52 12.77
N THR A 70 4.46 29.86 11.56
CA THR A 70 4.60 28.96 10.41
C THR A 70 5.51 27.76 10.66
N VAL A 71 6.43 27.80 11.63
CA VAL A 71 7.28 26.65 12.02
C VAL A 71 6.47 25.58 12.78
N PHE A 72 5.40 25.99 13.48
CA PHE A 72 4.53 25.09 14.23
C PHE A 72 3.31 24.62 13.43
N VAL A 73 3.05 25.21 12.27
CA VAL A 73 2.01 24.78 11.32
C VAL A 73 2.61 23.84 10.30
N ASN A 74 3.08 22.68 10.76
CA ASN A 74 3.04 21.48 9.96
C ASN A 74 2.13 20.50 10.71
N PRO A 75 0.97 20.12 10.14
CA PRO A 75 0.19 19.04 10.69
C PRO A 75 0.96 17.75 10.39
N VAL A 76 2.03 17.51 11.14
CA VAL A 76 2.57 16.17 11.37
C VAL A 76 1.53 15.51 12.25
N GLY A 77 0.43 15.12 11.60
CA GLY A 77 -0.49 14.17 12.16
C GLY A 77 0.36 13.01 12.62
N LYS A 78 0.40 12.81 13.95
CA LYS A 78 0.36 11.45 14.47
C LYS A 78 -0.55 10.69 13.51
N LYS A 79 -0.10 9.60 12.89
CA LYS A 79 -1.07 8.61 12.41
C LYS A 79 -1.76 8.09 13.68
N ALA A 80 -2.69 8.88 14.24
CA ALA A 80 -3.92 8.34 14.78
C ALA A 80 -4.32 7.31 13.75
N LYS A 81 -4.50 6.05 14.17
CA LYS A 81 -5.01 4.99 13.30
C LYS A 81 -6.07 5.66 12.44
N SER A 82 -5.78 5.82 11.13
CA SER A 82 -6.68 6.50 10.23
C SER A 82 -8.03 5.88 10.51
N GLN A 83 -9.04 6.68 10.85
CA GLN A 83 -10.40 6.19 11.03
C GLN A 83 -10.63 5.17 9.92
N LYS A 84 -10.71 3.88 10.29
CA LYS A 84 -10.74 2.81 9.29
C LYS A 84 -11.86 3.19 8.36
N THR A 85 -11.55 3.28 7.07
CA THR A 85 -12.57 3.65 6.09
C THR A 85 -13.74 2.67 6.25
N ASN A 86 -14.98 3.10 6.00
CA ASN A 86 -16.14 2.21 6.16
C ASN A 86 -15.93 0.86 5.43
N ARG A 87 -15.26 0.91 4.29
CA ARG A 87 -14.81 -0.23 3.49
C ARG A 87 -13.81 -1.17 4.19
N GLU A 88 -12.86 -0.64 4.95
CA GLU A 88 -11.92 -1.46 5.74
C GLU A 88 -12.63 -2.18 6.88
N LEU A 89 -13.57 -1.50 7.55
CA LEU A 89 -14.40 -2.10 8.59
C LEU A 89 -15.28 -3.22 8.02
N GLU A 90 -15.88 -3.02 6.84
CA GLU A 90 -16.61 -4.05 6.11
C GLU A 90 -15.72 -5.26 5.79
N TYR A 91 -14.51 -5.03 5.27
CA TYR A 91 -13.59 -6.11 4.95
C TYR A 91 -13.15 -6.90 6.17
N GLU A 92 -12.98 -6.23 7.30
CA GLU A 92 -12.63 -6.88 8.56
C GLU A 92 -13.80 -7.71 9.07
N LYS A 93 -15.03 -7.20 9.06
CA LYS A 93 -16.23 -7.99 9.39
C LYS A 93 -16.36 -9.25 8.53
N VAL A 94 -16.15 -9.12 7.21
CA VAL A 94 -16.19 -10.28 6.31
C VAL A 94 -15.03 -11.24 6.57
N MET A 95 -13.83 -10.74 6.88
CA MET A 95 -12.69 -11.58 7.24
C MET A 95 -12.93 -12.35 8.54
N GLU A 96 -13.48 -11.69 9.57
CA GLU A 96 -13.87 -12.30 10.84
C GLU A 96 -14.90 -13.41 10.62
N ARG A 97 -15.94 -13.13 9.85
CA ARG A 97 -16.96 -14.11 9.47
C ARG A 97 -16.34 -15.34 8.80
N ARG A 98 -15.49 -15.14 7.78
CA ARG A 98 -14.80 -16.24 7.08
C ARG A 98 -13.91 -17.05 8.02
N TYR A 99 -13.21 -16.36 8.91
CA TYR A 99 -12.33 -16.97 9.89
C TYR A 99 -13.09 -17.82 10.90
N ALA A 100 -14.28 -17.40 11.34
CA ALA A 100 -15.13 -18.17 12.24
C ALA A 100 -15.47 -19.55 11.65
N TYR A 101 -15.85 -19.61 10.38
CA TYR A 101 -16.09 -20.88 9.69
C TYR A 101 -14.83 -21.74 9.55
N VAL A 102 -13.71 -21.15 9.12
CA VAL A 102 -12.44 -21.88 8.95
C VAL A 102 -12.00 -22.49 10.28
N ARG A 103 -12.05 -21.69 11.36
CA ARG A 103 -11.71 -22.15 12.70
C ARG A 103 -12.67 -23.23 13.18
N GLY A 104 -13.98 -23.00 13.03
CA GLY A 104 -14.99 -23.98 13.43
C GLY A 104 -14.81 -25.34 12.75
N VAL A 105 -14.47 -25.36 11.46
CA VAL A 105 -14.18 -26.63 10.76
C VAL A 105 -12.89 -27.27 11.24
N LEU A 106 -11.84 -26.49 11.46
CA LEU A 106 -10.54 -27.01 11.92
C LEU A 106 -10.60 -27.54 13.36
N ASP A 107 -11.44 -26.94 14.20
CA ASP A 107 -11.70 -27.37 15.57
C ASP A 107 -12.74 -28.52 15.62
N SER A 108 -13.32 -28.91 14.48
CA SER A 108 -14.27 -30.02 14.38
C SER A 108 -13.62 -31.30 13.86
N ASP A 109 -14.09 -32.46 14.33
CA ASP A 109 -13.64 -33.79 13.89
C ASP A 109 -14.18 -34.19 12.50
N VAL A 110 -14.31 -33.24 11.57
CA VAL A 110 -14.76 -33.53 10.20
C VAL A 110 -13.60 -34.22 9.46
N PRO A 111 -13.74 -35.51 9.08
CA PRO A 111 -12.61 -36.28 8.57
C PRO A 111 -12.17 -35.87 7.16
N ALA A 112 -13.06 -35.24 6.39
CA ALA A 112 -12.75 -34.76 5.04
C ALA A 112 -13.66 -33.61 4.61
N TYR A 113 -13.09 -32.65 3.89
CA TYR A 113 -13.78 -31.48 3.34
C TYR A 113 -14.55 -31.82 2.05
N THR A 114 -15.52 -32.73 2.19
CA THR A 114 -16.40 -33.19 1.11
C THR A 114 -17.81 -32.63 1.29
N GLU A 115 -18.56 -32.52 0.20
CA GLU A 115 -19.94 -32.02 0.19
C GLU A 115 -20.83 -32.69 1.25
N LYS A 116 -20.86 -34.03 1.26
CA LYS A 116 -21.70 -34.82 2.17
C LYS A 116 -21.45 -34.55 3.65
N ARG A 117 -20.25 -34.07 4.01
CA ARG A 117 -19.83 -33.84 5.40
C ARG A 117 -19.89 -32.37 5.78
N LEU A 118 -19.44 -31.49 4.89
CA LEU A 118 -19.44 -30.06 5.16
C LEU A 118 -20.83 -29.45 5.08
N VAL A 119 -21.74 -29.98 4.25
CA VAL A 119 -23.10 -29.41 4.15
C VAL A 119 -23.87 -29.52 5.47
N PRO A 120 -24.00 -30.69 6.12
CA PRO A 120 -24.66 -30.79 7.41
C PRO A 120 -23.99 -29.95 8.50
N TRP A 121 -22.66 -29.94 8.52
CA TRP A 121 -21.89 -29.14 9.47
C TRP A 121 -22.12 -27.64 9.26
N LEU A 122 -22.15 -27.18 8.00
CA LEU A 122 -22.39 -25.78 7.66
C LEU A 122 -23.77 -25.31 8.12
N THR A 123 -24.81 -26.13 7.93
CA THR A 123 -26.16 -25.81 8.39
C THR A 123 -26.20 -25.61 9.90
N ALA A 124 -25.68 -26.56 10.67
CA ALA A 124 -25.64 -26.47 12.13
C ALA A 124 -24.77 -25.30 12.63
N PHE A 125 -23.62 -25.09 12.00
CA PHE A 125 -22.71 -24.02 12.39
C PHE A 125 -23.24 -22.63 12.03
N SER A 126 -23.94 -22.47 10.89
CA SER A 126 -24.55 -21.20 10.52
C SER A 126 -25.65 -20.76 11.48
N GLU A 127 -26.41 -21.70 12.03
CA GLU A 127 -27.40 -21.43 13.08
C GLU A 127 -26.71 -20.98 14.38
N THR A 128 -25.55 -21.58 14.71
CA THR A 128 -24.79 -21.24 15.91
C THR A 128 -24.25 -19.81 15.89
N ILE A 129 -23.86 -19.31 14.71
CA ILE A 129 -23.29 -17.97 14.54
C ILE A 129 -24.29 -16.94 14.00
N ASP A 130 -25.56 -17.33 13.87
CA ASP A 130 -26.66 -16.53 13.31
C ASP A 130 -26.32 -15.89 11.94
N ASP A 131 -25.72 -16.69 11.05
CA ASP A 131 -25.35 -16.23 9.71
C ASP A 131 -26.41 -16.63 8.68
N ALA A 132 -27.18 -15.64 8.24
CA ALA A 132 -28.22 -15.80 7.23
C ALA A 132 -27.70 -16.23 5.84
N ASN A 133 -26.40 -16.06 5.53
CA ASN A 133 -25.86 -16.31 4.19
C ASN A 133 -24.60 -17.20 4.23
N PRO A 134 -24.68 -18.45 4.71
CA PRO A 134 -23.52 -19.32 4.86
C PRO A 134 -22.79 -19.57 3.53
N PRO A 135 -21.47 -19.84 3.56
CA PRO A 135 -20.72 -20.17 2.35
C PRO A 135 -21.14 -21.54 1.80
N SER A 136 -20.90 -21.76 0.50
CA SER A 136 -20.98 -23.12 -0.05
C SER A 136 -19.85 -24.00 0.50
N TRP A 137 -20.03 -25.32 0.51
CA TRP A 137 -19.00 -26.27 0.93
C TRP A 137 -17.68 -26.10 0.15
N ARG A 138 -17.76 -25.81 -1.15
CA ARG A 138 -16.57 -25.55 -1.99
C ARG A 138 -15.83 -24.30 -1.55
N THR A 139 -16.59 -23.24 -1.26
CA THR A 139 -16.05 -21.96 -0.79
C THR A 139 -15.34 -22.13 0.55
N LEU A 140 -15.93 -22.90 1.47
CA LEU A 140 -15.31 -23.20 2.76
C LEU A 140 -14.03 -24.03 2.60
N ALA A 141 -14.07 -25.09 1.79
CA ALA A 141 -12.89 -25.90 1.50
C ALA A 141 -11.74 -25.08 0.89
N GLU A 142 -12.07 -24.13 0.00
CA GLU A 142 -11.10 -23.18 -0.56
C GLU A 142 -10.52 -22.26 0.52
N TRP A 143 -11.35 -21.69 1.40
CA TRP A 143 -10.88 -20.85 2.51
C TRP A 143 -9.93 -21.61 3.45
N VAL A 144 -10.25 -22.85 3.81
CA VAL A 144 -9.38 -23.69 4.63
C VAL A 144 -8.07 -23.96 3.89
N SER A 145 -8.13 -24.31 2.60
CA SER A 145 -6.92 -24.55 1.80
C SER A 145 -6.00 -23.33 1.75
N VAL A 146 -6.55 -22.13 1.46
CA VAL A 146 -5.78 -20.88 1.41
C VAL A 146 -5.21 -20.52 2.78
N TYR A 147 -5.99 -20.70 3.85
CA TYR A 147 -5.55 -20.45 5.22
C TYR A 147 -4.39 -21.34 5.63
N VAL A 148 -4.48 -22.66 5.39
CA VAL A 148 -3.41 -23.62 5.70
C VAL A 148 -2.16 -23.34 4.86
N LYS A 149 -2.30 -23.15 3.54
CA LYS A 149 -1.18 -22.83 2.64
C LYS A 149 -0.47 -21.52 2.99
N SER A 150 -1.19 -20.57 3.60
CA SER A 150 -0.61 -19.30 4.04
C SER A 150 0.19 -19.38 5.35
N GLY A 151 0.25 -20.55 5.99
CA GLY A 151 0.79 -20.68 7.34
C GLY A 151 -0.12 -20.03 8.38
N TRP A 152 -1.43 -20.29 8.30
CA TRP A 152 -2.42 -19.93 9.34
C TRP A 152 -2.62 -18.41 9.50
N GLN A 153 -2.47 -17.65 8.42
CA GLN A 153 -2.56 -16.19 8.44
C GLN A 153 -3.98 -15.70 8.17
N LYS A 154 -4.71 -15.23 9.19
CA LYS A 154 -6.09 -14.73 9.06
C LYS A 154 -6.32 -13.72 7.92
N LYS A 155 -5.35 -12.83 7.69
CA LYS A 155 -5.42 -11.76 6.66
C LYS A 155 -5.66 -12.28 5.24
N VAL A 156 -5.35 -13.54 4.93
CA VAL A 156 -5.57 -14.11 3.59
C VAL A 156 -7.06 -14.34 3.27
N LEU A 157 -7.90 -14.41 4.30
CA LEU A 157 -9.35 -14.54 4.15
C LEU A 157 -10.03 -13.20 3.81
N LYS A 158 -9.28 -12.08 3.84
CA LYS A 158 -9.80 -10.77 3.46
C LYS A 158 -10.36 -10.81 2.01
N PRO A 159 -11.54 -10.24 1.75
CA PRO A 159 -12.11 -10.22 0.41
C PRO A 159 -11.17 -9.59 -0.62
N ALA A 160 -10.91 -10.31 -1.72
CA ALA A 160 -10.05 -9.85 -2.80
C ALA A 160 -10.73 -8.86 -3.76
N HIS A 161 -11.63 -8.00 -3.26
CA HIS A 161 -12.35 -7.03 -4.09
C HIS A 161 -11.42 -6.06 -4.82
N ALA A 162 -10.22 -5.79 -4.28
CA ALA A 162 -9.19 -5.01 -4.97
C ALA A 162 -8.66 -5.69 -6.25
N ARG A 163 -8.79 -7.01 -6.37
CA ARG A 163 -8.43 -7.77 -7.58
C ARG A 163 -9.59 -7.92 -8.55
N LYS A 164 -10.81 -7.56 -8.15
CA LYS A 164 -11.99 -7.61 -9.04
C LYS A 164 -11.77 -6.61 -10.18
N GLY A 165 -11.86 -7.10 -11.42
CA GLY A 165 -11.63 -6.28 -12.62
C GLY A 165 -10.17 -6.19 -13.06
N ASN A 166 -9.21 -6.73 -12.29
CA ASN A 166 -7.83 -6.89 -12.76
C ASN A 166 -7.70 -8.13 -13.68
N ARG A 167 -8.55 -8.19 -14.71
CA ARG A 167 -8.30 -9.07 -15.85
C ARG A 167 -7.17 -8.41 -16.62
N THR A 168 -5.94 -8.87 -16.42
CA THR A 168 -4.88 -8.62 -17.40
C THR A 168 -5.44 -9.12 -18.73
N GLN A 169 -5.71 -8.19 -19.65
CA GLN A 169 -6.15 -8.56 -20.98
C GLN A 169 -5.07 -9.46 -21.54
N TYR A 170 -5.48 -10.68 -21.92
CA TYR A 170 -4.63 -11.68 -22.55
C TYR A 170 -4.22 -11.12 -23.91
N LEU A 171 -3.09 -10.42 -23.93
CA LEU A 171 -2.41 -9.98 -25.14
C LEU A 171 -1.19 -10.87 -25.29
N ASP A 172 -0.93 -11.29 -26.52
CA ASP A 172 0.32 -11.98 -26.84
C ASP A 172 1.50 -11.10 -26.41
N ASP A 173 2.51 -11.71 -25.79
CA ASP A 173 3.65 -10.98 -25.19
C ASP A 173 4.39 -10.09 -26.19
N GLU A 174 4.45 -10.49 -27.46
CA GLU A 174 5.00 -9.65 -28.53
C GLU A 174 4.15 -8.41 -28.80
N VAL A 175 2.83 -8.55 -28.80
CA VAL A 175 1.89 -7.45 -29.04
C VAL A 175 1.89 -6.50 -27.84
N GLU A 176 1.93 -7.01 -26.61
CA GLU A 176 2.05 -6.20 -25.39
C GLU A 176 3.36 -5.41 -25.40
N ARG A 177 4.48 -6.04 -25.77
CA ARG A 177 5.78 -5.35 -25.90
C ARG A 177 5.72 -4.21 -26.92
N LEU A 178 5.16 -4.45 -28.10
CA LEU A 178 4.98 -3.40 -29.11
C LEU A 178 4.12 -2.24 -28.59
N LEU A 179 3.04 -2.56 -27.87
CA LEU A 179 2.15 -1.56 -27.30
C LEU A 179 2.87 -0.71 -26.25
N LEU A 180 3.62 -1.32 -25.33
CA LEU A 180 4.39 -0.61 -24.31
C LEU A 180 5.48 0.27 -24.92
N MET A 181 6.13 -0.17 -26.00
CA MET A 181 7.09 0.67 -26.72
C MET A 181 6.42 1.92 -27.29
N VAL A 182 5.26 1.79 -27.92
CA VAL A 182 4.51 2.94 -28.46
C VAL A 182 4.07 3.88 -27.35
N VAL A 183 3.57 3.33 -26.24
CA VAL A 183 3.18 4.10 -25.06
C VAL A 183 4.36 4.93 -24.54
N ARG A 184 5.52 4.29 -24.40
CA ARG A 184 6.75 4.97 -23.97
C ARG A 184 7.17 6.07 -24.96
N ASP A 185 7.22 5.76 -26.25
CA ASP A 185 7.67 6.70 -27.29
C ASP A 185 6.79 7.96 -27.32
N HIS A 186 5.47 7.80 -27.23
CA HIS A 186 4.53 8.92 -27.23
C HIS A 186 4.54 9.71 -25.92
N SER A 187 4.70 9.03 -24.78
CA SER A 187 4.78 9.69 -23.46
C SER A 187 6.05 10.54 -23.32
N LEU A 188 7.15 10.17 -23.99
CA LEU A 188 8.40 10.93 -23.95
C LEU A 188 8.43 12.10 -24.95
N LYS A 189 7.72 11.98 -26.09
CA LYS A 189 7.76 12.99 -27.15
C LYS A 189 6.89 14.21 -26.87
N GLN A 190 5.77 14.05 -26.17
CA GLN A 190 4.76 15.11 -26.02
C GLN A 190 4.21 15.14 -24.59
N ILE A 191 4.03 16.36 -24.05
CA ILE A 191 3.39 16.58 -22.74
C ILE A 191 1.90 16.15 -22.77
N ARG A 192 1.25 16.29 -23.94
CA ARG A 192 -0.11 15.81 -24.18
C ARG A 192 -0.09 14.74 -25.27
N VAL A 193 -0.41 13.51 -24.91
CA VAL A 193 -0.41 12.37 -25.83
C VAL A 193 -1.64 12.42 -26.73
N ASN A 194 -1.43 12.33 -28.06
CA ASN A 194 -2.50 12.04 -29.00
C ASN A 194 -2.75 10.52 -29.07
N TYR A 195 -3.75 10.04 -28.35
CA TYR A 195 -4.06 8.60 -28.27
C TYR A 195 -4.42 7.97 -29.62
N THR A 196 -5.06 8.72 -30.52
CA THR A 196 -5.39 8.24 -31.86
C THR A 196 -4.13 7.98 -32.66
N GLN A 197 -3.19 8.93 -32.65
CA GLN A 197 -1.90 8.75 -33.32
C GLN A 197 -1.11 7.60 -32.70
N ALA A 198 -1.05 7.51 -31.38
CA ALA A 198 -0.39 6.41 -30.70
C ALA A 198 -0.99 5.05 -31.10
N HIS A 199 -2.31 4.94 -31.17
CA HIS A 199 -2.95 3.69 -31.60
C HIS A 199 -2.66 3.36 -33.07
N ASN A 200 -2.66 4.35 -33.97
CA ASN A 200 -2.31 4.14 -35.37
C ASN A 200 -0.86 3.66 -35.52
N ASP A 201 0.08 4.27 -34.81
CA ASP A 201 1.48 3.83 -34.80
C ASP A 201 1.62 2.38 -34.28
N PHE A 202 0.84 2.02 -33.26
CA PHE A 202 0.78 0.65 -32.77
C PHE A 202 0.26 -0.33 -33.83
N LEU A 203 -0.83 0.01 -34.53
CA LEU A 203 -1.36 -0.81 -35.62
C LEU A 203 -0.33 -0.99 -36.75
N GLU A 204 0.42 0.06 -37.09
CA GLU A 204 1.50 -0.04 -38.08
C GLU A 204 2.62 -0.97 -37.64
N ARG A 205 3.03 -0.93 -36.36
CA ARG A 205 4.05 -1.85 -35.83
C ARG A 205 3.57 -3.29 -35.85
N VAL A 206 2.32 -3.56 -35.50
CA VAL A 206 1.73 -4.91 -35.58
C VAL A 206 1.66 -5.37 -37.05
N LYS A 207 1.29 -4.50 -38.00
CA LYS A 207 1.33 -4.82 -39.44
C LYS A 207 2.74 -5.17 -39.91
N LYS A 208 3.76 -4.42 -39.47
CA LYS A 208 5.18 -4.72 -39.80
C LYS A 208 5.62 -6.07 -39.22
N LEU A 209 5.26 -6.36 -37.97
CA LEU A 209 5.52 -7.65 -37.33
C LEU A 209 4.85 -8.80 -38.11
N ASN A 210 3.58 -8.65 -38.46
CA ASN A 210 2.86 -9.66 -39.24
C ASN A 210 3.46 -9.91 -40.63
N LYS A 211 4.00 -8.87 -41.30
CA LYS A 211 4.76 -9.05 -42.55
C LYS A 211 6.03 -9.88 -42.34
N GLN A 212 6.73 -9.70 -41.22
CA GLN A 212 7.91 -10.50 -40.89
C GLN A 212 7.54 -11.95 -40.55
N ARG A 213 6.50 -12.15 -39.73
CA ARG A 213 5.97 -13.47 -39.35
C ARG A 213 5.50 -14.27 -40.56
N SER A 214 4.78 -13.63 -41.48
CA SER A 214 4.37 -14.26 -42.75
C SER A 214 5.55 -14.73 -43.59
N LYS A 215 6.65 -13.96 -43.66
CA LYS A 215 7.88 -14.38 -44.37
C LYS A 215 8.58 -15.56 -43.69
N GLN A 216 8.38 -15.73 -42.39
CA GLN A 216 8.95 -16.81 -41.58
C GLN A 216 8.01 -18.03 -41.44
N GLY A 217 6.83 -17.99 -42.06
CA GLY A 217 5.82 -19.05 -41.94
C GLY A 217 5.15 -19.13 -40.57
N LEU A 218 5.25 -18.08 -39.74
CA LEU A 218 4.65 -18.01 -38.41
C LEU A 218 3.21 -17.47 -38.48
N GLU A 219 2.37 -17.90 -37.53
CA GLU A 219 1.00 -17.38 -37.39
C GLU A 219 0.98 -15.89 -37.10
N LEU A 220 -0.01 -15.19 -37.67
CA LEU A 220 -0.20 -13.75 -37.51
C LEU A 220 -0.75 -13.43 -36.12
N VAL A 221 -0.28 -12.33 -35.54
CA VAL A 221 -0.77 -11.84 -34.25
C VAL A 221 -1.86 -10.79 -34.44
N LYS A 222 -2.79 -10.73 -33.49
CA LYS A 222 -3.93 -9.81 -33.52
C LYS A 222 -3.62 -8.54 -32.73
N ALA A 223 -3.90 -7.38 -33.33
CA ALA A 223 -3.77 -6.10 -32.63
C ALA A 223 -4.82 -5.94 -31.52
N SER A 224 -4.43 -5.26 -30.45
CA SER A 224 -5.34 -4.87 -29.37
C SER A 224 -6.28 -3.73 -29.77
N SER A 225 -7.34 -3.50 -28.99
CA SER A 225 -8.31 -2.43 -29.25
C SER A 225 -7.77 -1.04 -28.91
N TYR A 226 -8.34 0.01 -29.51
CA TYR A 226 -8.04 1.40 -29.15
C TYR A 226 -8.15 1.67 -27.64
N ARG A 227 -9.20 1.15 -27.01
CA ARG A 227 -9.43 1.29 -25.57
C ARG A 227 -8.29 0.67 -24.76
N THR A 228 -7.71 -0.42 -25.23
CA THR A 228 -6.54 -1.04 -24.59
C THR A 228 -5.34 -0.13 -24.64
N THR A 229 -5.08 0.53 -25.77
CA THR A 229 -4.03 1.55 -25.88
C THR A 229 -4.24 2.71 -24.92
N VAL A 230 -5.45 3.29 -24.87
CA VAL A 230 -5.78 4.39 -23.94
C VAL A 230 -5.56 3.96 -22.48
N ASN A 231 -6.06 2.78 -22.10
CA ASN A 231 -5.91 2.26 -20.75
C ASN A 231 -4.44 2.08 -20.33
N ARG A 232 -3.50 1.89 -21.27
CA ARG A 232 -2.08 1.76 -20.96
C ARG A 232 -1.40 3.10 -20.68
N PHE A 233 -1.89 4.21 -21.22
CA PHE A 233 -1.41 5.55 -20.88
C PHE A 233 -1.95 6.08 -19.54
N GLN A 234 -3.07 5.53 -19.06
CA GLN A 234 -3.76 5.96 -17.84
C GLN A 234 -3.38 5.13 -16.60
N ARG A 235 -2.49 4.15 -16.75
CA ARG A 235 -1.98 3.31 -15.66
C ARG A 235 -0.69 3.91 -15.09
#